data_AF-A0A7S4CWJ1-F1
#
_entry.id   AF-A0A7S4CWJ1-F1
#
_cell.length_a   1.000
_cell.length_b   1.000
_cell.length_c   1.000
_cell.angle_alpha   90.00
_cell.angle_beta   90.00
_cell.angle_gamma   90.00
#
_symmetry.space_group_name_H-M   'P 1'
#
loop_
_entity.id
_entity.type
_entity.pdbx_description
1 polymer ?
#
loop_
_entity_poly.entity_id
_entity_poly.type
_entity_poly.pdbx_seq_one_letter_code
_entity_poly.pdbx_strand_id
1 'polypeptide(L)'
;MVVMGDHGMSREGDHGGGTQDEVAAALYISSKQKLTPAELDLAEFFASPELRDRSTYSQADSRPVTVLPQVDLVPTLALLLGLPIPFSNLGKVIPEALVMGLLGAGADKPEALWQVVQALRHNAVQVNHYLEQYNA
;
A
#
# COMPACT_ATOMS: atom_id res chain seq x y z
N MET A 1 5.15 12.85 1.61
CA MET A 1 6.37 12.45 0.88
C MET A 1 6.33 10.96 0.70
N VAL A 2 6.68 10.48 -0.49
CA VAL A 2 6.80 9.05 -0.78
C VAL A 2 8.21 8.87 -1.35
N VAL A 3 8.96 7.92 -0.79
CA VAL A 3 10.29 7.53 -1.26
C VAL A 3 10.27 6.02 -1.42
N MET A 4 10.69 5.52 -2.57
CA MET A 4 10.74 4.09 -2.86
C MET A 4 11.96 3.75 -3.70
N GLY A 5 12.45 2.53 -3.54
CA GLY A 5 13.35 1.93 -4.54
C GLY A 5 12.57 1.37 -5.73
N ASP A 6 13.26 1.25 -6.85
CA ASP A 6 12.78 0.57 -8.06
C ASP A 6 12.96 -0.95 -7.95
N HIS A 7 14.14 -1.40 -7.51
CA HIS A 7 14.47 -2.80 -7.23
C HIS A 7 15.53 -2.93 -6.12
N GLY A 8 15.84 -4.16 -5.73
CA GLY A 8 16.89 -4.51 -4.77
C GLY A 8 18.22 -4.85 -5.45
N MET A 9 19.16 -5.40 -4.67
CA MET A 9 20.48 -5.84 -5.16
C MET A 9 21.02 -6.95 -4.25
N SER A 10 21.65 -7.96 -4.83
CA SER A 10 22.35 -9.01 -4.07
C SER A 10 23.60 -8.48 -3.38
N ARG A 11 24.21 -9.29 -2.50
CA ARG A 11 25.46 -8.92 -1.82
C ARG A 11 26.64 -8.81 -2.78
N GLU A 12 26.57 -9.51 -3.90
CA GLU A 12 27.55 -9.55 -4.97
C GLU A 12 27.37 -8.40 -5.98
N GLY A 13 26.25 -7.66 -5.90
CA GLY A 13 25.95 -6.52 -6.77
C GLY A 13 25.01 -6.81 -7.93
N ASP A 14 24.46 -8.03 -8.01
CA ASP A 14 23.49 -8.41 -9.03
C ASP A 14 22.12 -7.78 -8.74
N HIS A 15 21.33 -7.59 -9.80
CA HIS A 15 20.00 -6.97 -9.75
C HIS A 15 19.08 -7.53 -10.85
N GLY A 16 19.28 -8.80 -11.21
CA GLY A 16 18.52 -9.50 -12.25
C GLY A 16 17.14 -10.01 -11.80
N GLY A 17 16.83 -9.86 -10.51
CA GLY A 17 15.56 -10.30 -9.91
C GLY A 17 15.47 -11.80 -9.61
N GLY A 18 16.60 -12.51 -9.58
CA GLY A 18 16.65 -13.95 -9.31
C GLY A 18 16.51 -14.31 -7.83
N THR A 19 16.75 -13.35 -6.94
CA THR A 19 16.73 -13.52 -5.48
C THR A 19 15.79 -12.52 -4.80
N GLN A 20 15.39 -12.82 -3.56
CA GLN A 20 14.57 -11.91 -2.77
C GLN A 20 15.25 -10.55 -2.55
N ASP A 21 16.57 -10.56 -2.34
CA ASP A 21 17.35 -9.34 -2.13
C ASP A 21 17.38 -8.46 -3.38
N GLU A 22 17.22 -9.03 -4.58
CA GLU A 22 17.15 -8.29 -5.85
C GLU A 22 15.75 -7.75 -6.17
N VAL A 23 14.68 -8.35 -5.66
CA VAL A 23 13.29 -7.89 -5.92
C VAL A 23 12.70 -7.06 -4.78
N ALA A 24 13.28 -7.15 -3.57
CA ALA A 24 12.85 -6.37 -2.43
C ALA A 24 13.48 -4.97 -2.44
N ALA A 25 12.63 -3.94 -2.43
CA ALA A 25 13.04 -2.54 -2.33
C ALA A 25 12.36 -1.85 -1.15
N ALA A 26 13.02 -0.83 -0.59
CA ALA A 26 12.45 -0.07 0.51
C ALA A 26 11.31 0.86 0.04
N LEU A 27 10.29 1.02 0.88
CA LEU A 27 9.23 2.02 0.73
C LEU A 27 9.10 2.82 2.03
N TYR A 28 9.03 4.14 1.89
CA TYR A 28 8.80 5.08 2.98
C TYR A 28 7.73 6.10 2.59
N ILE A 29 6.69 6.20 3.41
CA ILE A 29 5.59 7.16 3.23
C ILE A 29 5.50 8.01 4.50
N SER A 30 5.44 9.33 4.33
CA SER A 30 5.25 10.26 5.45
C SER A 30 4.32 11.42 5.08
N SER A 31 3.63 11.95 6.09
CA SER A 31 2.84 13.18 5.99
C SER A 31 3.39 14.24 6.94
N LYS A 32 3.19 15.51 6.61
CA LYS A 32 3.47 16.63 7.52
C LYS A 32 2.35 16.83 8.54
N GLN A 33 1.18 16.27 8.27
CA GLN A 33 0.03 16.35 9.17
C GLN A 33 0.27 15.45 10.38
N LYS A 34 0.01 16.00 11.56
CA LYS A 34 0.20 15.30 12.83
C LYS A 34 -1.10 14.61 13.18
N LEU A 35 -1.05 13.29 13.29
CA LEU A 35 -2.14 12.50 13.81
C LEU A 35 -2.04 12.42 15.34
N THR A 36 -3.19 12.43 16.00
CA THR A 36 -3.32 12.14 17.42
C THR A 36 -3.11 10.64 17.68
N PRO A 37 -2.77 10.23 18.92
CA PRO A 37 -2.68 8.80 19.27
C PRO A 37 -3.97 8.04 18.97
N ALA A 38 -5.13 8.67 19.18
CA ALA A 38 -6.41 8.06 18.86
C ALA A 38 -6.56 7.81 17.35
N GLU A 39 -6.12 8.72 16.50
CA GLU A 39 -6.15 8.55 15.03
C GLU A 39 -5.17 7.45 14.56
N LEU A 40 -4.04 7.29 15.23
CA LEU A 40 -3.06 6.25 14.92
C LEU A 40 -3.58 4.83 15.18
N ASP A 41 -4.43 4.62 16.18
CA ASP A 41 -5.07 3.33 16.48
C ASP A 41 -5.79 2.73 15.27
N LEU A 42 -6.43 3.57 14.44
CA LEU A 42 -7.10 3.08 13.23
C LEU A 42 -6.11 2.67 12.14
N ALA A 43 -5.01 3.41 11.99
CA ALA A 43 -3.94 3.04 11.06
C ALA A 43 -3.22 1.76 11.52
N GLU A 44 -3.03 1.59 12.84
CA GLU A 44 -2.47 0.38 13.45
C GLU A 44 -3.38 -0.83 13.28
N PHE A 45 -4.70 -0.65 13.38
CA PHE A 45 -5.67 -1.70 13.07
C PHE A 45 -5.50 -2.23 11.65
N PHE A 46 -5.46 -1.37 10.64
CA PHE A 46 -5.23 -1.81 9.26
C PHE A 46 -3.82 -2.42 9.07
N ALA A 47 -2.84 -1.98 9.85
CA ALA A 47 -1.49 -2.53 9.86
C ALA A 47 -1.38 -3.86 10.62
N SER A 48 -2.45 -4.38 11.22
CA SER A 48 -2.38 -5.54 12.08
C SER A 48 -2.11 -6.84 11.29
N PRO A 49 -1.39 -7.81 11.86
CA PRO A 49 -1.11 -9.08 11.18
C PRO A 49 -2.35 -9.85 10.72
N GLU A 50 -3.48 -9.70 11.41
CA GLU A 50 -4.73 -10.40 11.12
C GLU A 50 -5.39 -9.88 9.83
N LEU A 51 -5.19 -8.60 9.50
CA LEU A 51 -5.68 -8.00 8.26
C LEU A 51 -4.65 -8.05 7.13
N ARG A 52 -3.43 -8.49 7.43
CA ARG A 52 -2.36 -8.64 6.47
C ARG A 52 -2.46 -9.95 5.72
N ASP A 53 -3.08 -9.90 4.54
CA ASP A 53 -2.78 -10.84 3.44
C ASP A 53 -1.43 -10.45 2.78
N ARG A 54 -0.37 -10.31 3.59
CA ARG A 54 0.94 -9.82 3.15
C ARG A 54 2.06 -10.67 3.74
N SER A 55 3.02 -11.05 2.91
CA SER A 55 4.21 -11.76 3.35
C SER A 55 5.04 -10.88 4.29
N THR A 56 5.61 -11.50 5.31
CA THR A 56 6.69 -10.88 6.07
C THR A 56 8.00 -11.25 5.41
N TYR A 57 8.87 -10.26 5.22
CA TYR A 57 10.25 -10.51 4.84
C TYR A 57 11.12 -10.29 6.07
N SER A 58 11.97 -11.27 6.35
CA SER A 58 12.95 -11.21 7.42
C SER A 58 14.27 -11.67 6.83
N GLN A 59 15.27 -10.80 6.82
CA GLN A 59 16.64 -11.28 6.80
C GLN A 59 16.95 -11.94 8.16
N ALA A 60 17.92 -12.86 8.17
CA ALA A 60 18.23 -13.73 9.30
C ALA A 60 18.41 -13.02 10.65
N ASP A 61 18.76 -11.72 10.65
CA ASP A 61 19.00 -10.91 11.85
C ASP A 61 18.13 -9.63 11.94
N SER A 62 17.04 -9.54 11.18
CA SER A 62 16.20 -8.33 11.10
C SER A 62 14.82 -8.54 11.73
N ARG A 63 14.23 -7.44 12.23
CA ARG A 63 12.80 -7.47 12.59
C ARG A 63 11.98 -7.76 11.32
N PRO A 64 10.94 -8.61 11.39
CA PRO A 64 10.06 -8.84 10.27
C PRO A 64 9.50 -7.51 9.78
N VAL A 65 9.68 -7.21 8.49
CA VAL A 65 9.11 -6.05 7.85
C VAL A 65 7.91 -6.46 7.02
N THR A 66 6.99 -5.52 6.88
CA THR A 66 5.82 -5.67 6.01
C THR A 66 6.26 -5.57 4.57
N VAL A 67 5.89 -6.57 3.77
CA VAL A 67 6.12 -6.54 2.33
C VAL A 67 4.80 -6.24 1.64
N LEU A 68 4.87 -5.43 0.59
CA LEU A 68 3.76 -5.21 -0.31
C LEU A 68 4.22 -5.28 -1.77
N PRO A 69 3.39 -5.78 -2.69
CA PRO A 69 3.66 -5.71 -4.11
C PRO A 69 3.80 -4.25 -4.58
N GLN A 70 4.80 -3.95 -5.40
CA GLN A 70 5.01 -2.58 -5.94
C GLN A 70 3.78 -2.08 -6.73
N VAL A 71 3.02 -2.99 -7.34
CA VAL A 71 1.79 -2.68 -8.09
C VAL A 71 0.69 -2.06 -7.22
N ASP A 72 0.70 -2.29 -5.90
CA ASP A 72 -0.26 -1.74 -4.92
C ASP A 72 -0.08 -0.22 -4.71
N LEU A 73 1.09 0.33 -5.08
CA LEU A 73 1.38 1.74 -4.84
C LEU A 73 0.52 2.66 -5.71
N VAL A 74 0.38 2.32 -6.99
CA VAL A 74 -0.35 3.15 -7.97
C VAL A 74 -1.82 3.36 -7.60
N PRO A 75 -2.65 2.33 -7.30
CA PRO A 75 -4.04 2.55 -6.93
C PRO A 75 -4.17 3.34 -5.62
N THR A 76 -3.24 3.12 -4.68
CA THR A 76 -3.20 3.87 -3.41
C THR A 76 -2.93 5.35 -3.63
N LEU A 77 -1.89 5.71 -4.38
CA LEU A 77 -1.54 7.10 -4.66
C LEU A 77 -2.58 7.79 -5.52
N ALA A 78 -3.17 7.08 -6.49
CA ALA A 78 -4.25 7.62 -7.31
C ALA A 78 -5.41 8.09 -6.43
N LEU A 79 -5.90 7.23 -5.53
CA LEU A 79 -7.01 7.57 -4.65
C LEU A 79 -6.66 8.66 -3.63
N LEU A 80 -5.45 8.66 -3.05
CA LEU A 80 -4.99 9.75 -2.16
C LEU A 80 -4.94 11.12 -2.86
N LEU A 81 -4.70 11.13 -4.16
CA LEU A 81 -4.61 12.34 -4.99
C LEU A 81 -5.94 12.70 -5.67
N GLY A 82 -7.02 11.94 -5.42
CA GLY A 82 -8.31 12.15 -6.07
C GLY A 82 -8.31 11.82 -7.57
N LEU A 83 -7.40 10.96 -8.02
CA LEU A 83 -7.26 10.51 -9.41
C LEU A 83 -7.90 9.13 -9.60
N PRO A 84 -8.40 8.81 -10.82
CA PRO A 84 -8.88 7.47 -11.13
C PRO A 84 -7.74 6.45 -11.11
N ILE A 85 -8.04 5.22 -10.68
CA ILE A 85 -7.08 4.11 -10.76
C ILE A 85 -6.81 3.78 -12.24
N PRO A 86 -5.54 3.71 -12.69
CA PRO A 86 -5.23 3.32 -14.06
C PRO A 86 -5.83 1.97 -14.43
N PHE A 87 -6.50 1.91 -15.59
CA PHE A 87 -7.28 0.74 -16.01
C PHE A 87 -6.49 -0.58 -15.96
N SER A 88 -5.22 -0.58 -16.37
CA SER A 88 -4.36 -1.77 -16.42
C SER A 88 -3.67 -2.11 -15.08
N ASN A 89 -3.96 -1.38 -14.00
CA ASN A 89 -3.40 -1.72 -12.70
C ASN A 89 -4.22 -2.84 -12.04
N LEU A 90 -3.54 -3.87 -11.53
CA LEU A 90 -4.15 -5.01 -10.84
C LEU A 90 -3.80 -5.08 -9.35
N GLY A 91 -3.18 -4.03 -8.84
CA GLY A 91 -2.76 -3.92 -7.45
C GLY A 91 -3.92 -3.66 -6.51
N LYS A 92 -3.67 -3.89 -5.23
CA LYS A 92 -4.60 -3.62 -4.14
C LYS A 92 -4.26 -2.27 -3.51
N VAL A 93 -5.29 -1.56 -3.08
CA VAL A 93 -5.11 -0.34 -2.27
C VAL A 93 -4.49 -0.70 -0.91
N ILE A 94 -3.56 0.14 -0.41
CA ILE A 94 -2.92 0.04 0.91
C ILE A 94 -3.78 0.80 1.95
N PRO A 95 -4.58 0.11 2.79
CA PRO A 95 -5.56 0.79 3.65
C PRO A 95 -4.93 1.68 4.72
N GLU A 96 -3.79 1.29 5.28
CA GLU A 96 -3.08 2.06 6.31
C GLU A 96 -2.63 3.42 5.77
N ALA A 97 -2.15 3.45 4.52
CA ALA A 97 -1.74 4.68 3.86
C ALA A 97 -2.95 5.58 3.57
N LEU A 98 -4.10 5.01 3.18
CA LEU A 98 -5.34 5.77 3.01
C LEU A 98 -5.82 6.38 4.32
N VAL A 99 -5.93 5.58 5.38
CA VAL A 99 -6.36 6.09 6.69
C VAL A 99 -5.46 7.22 7.17
N MET A 100 -4.13 7.05 7.08
CA MET A 100 -3.19 8.11 7.46
C MET A 100 -3.38 9.39 6.64
N GLY A 101 -3.64 9.27 5.33
CA GLY A 101 -3.91 10.41 4.46
C GLY A 101 -5.24 11.12 4.79
N LEU A 102 -6.30 10.34 4.99
CA LEU A 102 -7.66 10.84 5.26
C LEU A 102 -7.75 11.55 6.60
N LEU A 103 -7.26 10.91 7.67
CA LEU A 103 -7.21 11.51 9.00
C LEU A 103 -6.32 12.76 9.00
N GLY A 104 -5.20 12.71 8.28
CA GLY A 104 -4.33 13.87 8.12
C GLY A 104 -5.07 15.04 7.49
N ALA A 105 -5.89 14.77 6.47
CA ALA A 105 -6.71 15.77 5.77
C ALA A 105 -7.87 16.31 6.61
N GLY A 106 -8.08 15.82 7.83
CA GLY A 106 -9.06 16.31 8.79
C GLY A 106 -10.38 15.53 8.81
N ALA A 107 -10.45 14.38 8.14
CA ALA A 107 -11.60 13.48 8.28
C ALA A 107 -11.65 12.91 9.70
N ASP A 108 -12.86 12.75 10.26
CA ASP A 108 -13.02 12.02 11.51
C ASP A 108 -12.92 10.49 11.28
N LYS A 109 -12.87 9.70 12.36
CA LYS A 109 -12.72 8.24 12.25
C LYS A 109 -13.85 7.57 11.44
N PRO A 110 -15.15 7.82 11.71
CA PRO A 110 -16.23 7.26 10.91
C PRO A 110 -16.15 7.63 9.43
N GLU A 111 -15.84 8.90 9.13
CA GLU A 111 -15.67 9.38 7.76
C GLU A 111 -14.51 8.67 7.08
N ALA A 112 -13.34 8.62 7.72
CA ALA A 112 -12.17 7.93 7.19
C ALA A 112 -12.45 6.45 6.92
N LEU A 113 -13.10 5.75 7.84
CA LEU A 113 -13.53 4.36 7.66
C LEU A 113 -14.44 4.19 6.44
N TRP A 114 -15.44 5.04 6.30
CA TRP A 114 -16.35 5.00 5.17
C TRP A 114 -15.62 5.22 3.85
N GLN A 115 -14.72 6.20 3.80
CA GLN A 115 -13.92 6.49 2.61
C GLN A 115 -12.96 5.34 2.26
N VAL A 116 -12.39 4.64 3.25
CA VAL A 116 -11.58 3.43 2.98
C VAL A 116 -12.44 2.31 2.39
N VAL A 117 -13.66 2.08 2.91
CA VAL A 117 -14.57 1.09 2.31
C VAL A 117 -14.91 1.44 0.86
N GLN A 118 -15.15 2.72 0.56
CA GLN A 118 -15.37 3.17 -0.81
C GLN A 118 -14.16 2.96 -1.71
N ALA A 119 -12.96 3.27 -1.20
CA ALA A 119 -11.70 3.05 -1.92
C ALA A 119 -11.47 1.57 -2.25
N LEU A 120 -11.68 0.67 -1.28
CA LEU A 120 -11.58 -0.77 -1.48
C LEU A 120 -12.59 -1.26 -2.53
N ARG A 121 -13.83 -0.76 -2.47
CA ARG A 121 -14.87 -1.05 -3.47
C ARG A 121 -14.47 -0.56 -4.86
N HIS A 122 -13.95 0.67 -4.99
CA HIS A 122 -13.52 1.24 -6.27
C HIS A 122 -12.38 0.44 -6.89
N ASN A 123 -11.40 0.04 -6.09
CA ASN A 123 -10.30 -0.82 -6.54
C ASN A 123 -10.82 -2.20 -7.00
N ALA A 124 -11.68 -2.85 -6.22
CA ALA A 124 -12.27 -4.14 -6.60
C ALA A 124 -13.09 -4.05 -7.90
N VAL A 125 -13.91 -3.01 -8.06
CA VAL A 125 -14.68 -2.79 -9.29
C VAL A 125 -13.78 -2.54 -10.48
N GLN A 126 -12.72 -1.74 -10.34
CA GLN A 126 -11.77 -1.48 -11.43
C GLN A 126 -11.03 -2.76 -11.85
N VAL A 127 -10.55 -3.55 -10.90
CA VAL A 127 -9.90 -4.85 -11.19
C VAL A 127 -10.87 -5.80 -11.87
N ASN A 128 -12.10 -5.92 -11.37
CA ASN A 128 -13.13 -6.75 -12.00
C ASN A 128 -13.41 -6.31 -13.44
N HIS A 129 -13.51 -5.00 -13.67
CA HIS A 129 -13.72 -4.46 -15.01
C HIS A 129 -12.55 -4.78 -15.96
N TYR A 130 -11.31 -4.72 -15.49
CA TYR A 130 -10.16 -5.17 -16.28
C TYR A 130 -10.27 -6.67 -16.61
N LEU A 131 -10.59 -7.51 -15.63
CA LEU A 131 -10.72 -8.95 -15.84
C LEU A 131 -11.83 -9.27 -16.84
N GLU A 132 -13.00 -8.64 -16.74
CA GLU A 132 -14.10 -8.82 -17.70
C GLU A 132 -13.70 -8.45 -19.13
N GLN A 133 -12.91 -7.39 -19.31
CA GLN A 133 -12.46 -6.94 -20.63
C GLN A 133 -11.48 -7.92 -21.31
N TYR A 134 -10.66 -8.63 -20.52
CA TYR A 134 -9.60 -9.51 -21.03
C TYR A 134 -9.87 -11.01 -20.83
N ASN A 135 -11.04 -11.38 -20.30
CA ASN A 135 -11.49 -12.77 -20.18
C ASN A 135 -12.36 -13.21 -21.39
N ALA A 136 -12.17 -12.55 -22.54
CA ALA A 136 -12.89 -12.79 -23.81
C ALA A 136 -12.08 -13.67 -24.77
#